data_AF-A0A166UZL8-F1
#
_entry.id   AF-A0A166UZL8-F1
#
_cell.length_a   1.000
_cell.length_b   1.000
_cell.length_c   1.000
_cell.angle_alpha   90.00
_cell.angle_beta   90.00
_cell.angle_gamma   90.00
#
_symmetry.space_group_name_H-M   'P 1'
#
loop_
_entity.id
_entity.type
_entity.pdbx_description
1 polymer ?
#
loop_
_entity_poly.entity_id
_entity_poly.type
_entity_poly.pdbx_seq_one_letter_code
_entity_poly.pdbx_strand_id
1 'polypeptide(L)'
;MTSPSSIVTLRRLEIFAFPPAFILLIAHGVASERAFPALGLLPLAASAVLAAFILNRDAVAAIGSPIQSLSESNIFWADCLLAVFHLAFLIPSWALLTQPWHEPLIVLGTYCTVFMMFDLGVHLFIALPQALHLLISRSCTCPHCRTVAKTGFFSSTVSEYTPLSDDDGETEPEIVARDIEEGSGNVRL
;
A
#
# COMPACT_ATOMS: atom_id res chain seq x y z
N MET A 1 8.24 -13.37 -2.66
CA MET A 1 8.29 -11.89 -2.75
C MET A 1 8.06 -11.52 -4.21
N THR A 2 7.16 -10.58 -4.48
CA THR A 2 6.90 -10.08 -5.83
C THR A 2 8.09 -9.24 -6.29
N SER A 3 8.52 -9.41 -7.55
CA SER A 3 9.65 -8.61 -8.03
C SER A 3 9.23 -7.14 -8.22
N PRO A 4 10.13 -6.17 -8.01
CA PRO A 4 9.83 -4.76 -8.25
C PRO A 4 9.34 -4.49 -9.68
N SER A 5 9.88 -5.20 -10.67
CA SER A 5 9.47 -5.08 -12.08
C SER A 5 8.03 -5.53 -12.34
N SER A 6 7.56 -6.57 -11.66
CA SER A 6 6.17 -7.00 -11.72
C SER A 6 5.24 -5.95 -11.12
N ILE A 7 5.58 -5.36 -9.97
CA ILE A 7 4.78 -4.30 -9.34
C ILE A 7 4.64 -3.10 -10.28
N VAL A 8 5.75 -2.61 -10.86
CA VAL A 8 5.74 -1.51 -11.83
C VAL A 8 4.85 -1.82 -13.03
N THR A 9 4.91 -3.04 -13.53
CA THR A 9 4.08 -3.48 -14.67
C THR A 9 2.60 -3.47 -14.32
N LEU A 10 2.22 -4.00 -13.16
CA LEU A 10 0.82 -4.01 -12.70
C LEU A 10 0.28 -2.58 -12.53
N ARG A 11 1.07 -1.68 -11.95
CA ARG A 11 0.70 -0.25 -11.83
C ARG A 11 0.46 0.41 -13.18
N ARG A 12 1.29 0.11 -14.19
CA ARG A 12 1.07 0.62 -15.56
C ARG A 12 -0.21 0.06 -16.15
N LEU A 13 -0.51 -1.20 -15.90
CA LEU A 13 -1.75 -1.82 -16.38
C LEU A 13 -3.00 -1.18 -15.74
N GLU A 14 -2.98 -0.80 -14.46
CA GLU A 14 -4.08 -0.02 -13.83
C GLU A 14 -4.36 1.28 -14.61
N ILE A 15 -3.29 2.02 -14.97
CA ILE A 15 -3.41 3.25 -15.76
C ILE A 15 -3.99 2.97 -17.16
N PHE A 16 -3.55 1.90 -17.83
CA PHE A 16 -4.06 1.54 -19.16
C PHE A 16 -5.45 0.92 -19.15
N ALA A 17 -5.85 0.29 -18.04
CA ALA A 17 -7.17 -0.28 -17.83
C ALA A 17 -8.24 0.80 -17.61
N PHE A 18 -7.85 1.96 -17.08
CA PHE A 18 -8.78 3.04 -16.77
C PHE A 18 -9.53 3.62 -18.00
N PRO A 19 -8.89 4.01 -19.12
CA PRO A 19 -9.61 4.57 -20.27
C PRO A 19 -10.73 3.68 -20.85
N PRO A 20 -10.52 2.38 -21.14
CA PRO A 20 -11.62 1.53 -21.61
C PRO A 20 -12.69 1.33 -20.52
N ALA A 21 -12.30 1.21 -19.26
CA ALA A 21 -13.25 1.13 -18.15
C ALA A 21 -14.12 2.40 -18.06
N PHE A 22 -13.51 3.58 -18.24
CA PHE A 22 -14.18 4.87 -18.25
C PHE A 22 -15.32 4.92 -19.26
N ILE A 23 -15.04 4.54 -20.51
CA ILE A 23 -16.03 4.55 -21.58
C ILE A 23 -17.17 3.58 -21.26
N LEU A 24 -16.85 2.35 -20.85
CA LEU A 24 -17.85 1.31 -20.60
C LEU A 24 -18.75 1.62 -19.40
N LEU A 25 -18.18 2.10 -18.29
CA LEU A 25 -18.93 2.43 -17.07
C LEU A 25 -19.85 3.65 -17.28
N ILE A 26 -19.41 4.67 -18.01
CA ILE A 26 -20.27 5.80 -18.39
C ILE A 26 -21.38 5.33 -19.32
N ALA A 27 -21.06 4.54 -20.36
CA ALA A 27 -22.06 4.00 -21.27
C ALA A 27 -23.12 3.18 -20.53
N HIS A 28 -22.70 2.33 -19.59
CA HIS A 28 -23.63 1.60 -18.73
C HIS A 28 -24.48 2.53 -17.87
N GLY A 29 -23.88 3.50 -17.18
CA GLY A 29 -24.61 4.43 -16.31
C GLY A 29 -25.71 5.20 -17.07
N VAL A 30 -25.38 5.66 -18.28
CA VAL A 30 -26.35 6.35 -19.17
C VAL A 30 -27.43 5.38 -19.66
N ALA A 31 -27.06 4.18 -20.12
CA ALA A 31 -28.03 3.24 -20.69
C ALA A 31 -28.94 2.57 -19.65
N SER A 32 -28.48 2.43 -18.41
CA SER A 32 -29.23 1.78 -17.32
C SER A 32 -29.96 2.75 -16.41
N GLU A 33 -29.67 4.06 -16.51
CA GLU A 33 -30.12 5.11 -15.57
C GLU A 33 -29.82 4.77 -14.10
N ARG A 34 -28.79 3.94 -13.86
CA ARG A 34 -28.40 3.46 -12.54
C ARG A 34 -26.97 3.88 -12.22
N ALA A 35 -26.77 4.18 -10.94
CA ALA A 35 -25.46 4.57 -10.43
C ALA A 35 -24.45 3.42 -10.43
N PHE A 36 -24.89 2.18 -10.16
CA PHE A 36 -24.01 1.00 -10.20
C PHE A 36 -24.22 0.21 -11.50
N PRO A 37 -23.15 -0.32 -12.10
CA PRO A 37 -21.73 -0.27 -11.72
C PRO A 37 -21.01 1.05 -12.01
N ALA A 38 -21.61 2.04 -12.67
CA ALA A 38 -20.92 3.26 -13.14
C ALA A 38 -20.09 4.01 -12.06
N LEU A 39 -20.55 4.02 -10.80
CA LEU A 39 -19.83 4.58 -9.65
C LEU A 39 -18.50 3.88 -9.35
N GLY A 40 -18.27 2.68 -9.90
CA GLY A 40 -16.99 1.99 -9.89
C GLY A 40 -15.85 2.78 -10.54
N LEU A 41 -16.15 3.86 -11.26
CA LEU A 41 -15.15 4.81 -11.74
C LEU A 41 -14.37 5.49 -10.63
N LEU A 42 -14.97 5.69 -9.46
CA LEU A 42 -14.29 6.32 -8.33
C LEU A 42 -13.09 5.49 -7.86
N PRO A 43 -13.26 4.20 -7.49
CA PRO A 43 -12.12 3.38 -7.11
C PRO A 43 -11.11 3.21 -8.24
N LEU A 44 -11.54 3.02 -9.49
CA LEU A 44 -10.64 2.88 -10.65
C LEU A 44 -9.80 4.14 -10.92
N ALA A 45 -10.42 5.33 -10.84
CA ALA A 45 -9.71 6.59 -11.01
C ALA A 45 -8.69 6.80 -9.88
N ALA A 46 -9.07 6.45 -8.65
CA ALA A 46 -8.15 6.51 -7.51
C ALA A 46 -6.96 5.55 -7.70
N SER A 47 -7.16 4.33 -8.23
CA SER A 47 -6.08 3.40 -8.57
C SER A 47 -5.13 4.00 -9.60
N ALA A 48 -5.68 4.49 -10.72
CA ALA A 48 -4.89 5.03 -11.82
C ALA A 48 -4.07 6.26 -11.36
N VAL A 49 -4.66 7.11 -10.51
CA VAL A 49 -3.98 8.26 -9.91
C VAL A 49 -2.88 7.80 -8.95
N LEU A 50 -3.15 6.84 -8.05
CA LEU A 50 -2.15 6.28 -7.15
C LEU A 50 -0.98 5.66 -7.94
N ALA A 51 -1.29 4.85 -8.95
CA ALA A 51 -0.31 4.25 -9.84
C ALA A 51 0.55 5.31 -10.54
N ALA A 52 -0.06 6.37 -11.06
CA ALA A 52 0.66 7.47 -11.69
C ALA A 52 1.57 8.20 -10.69
N PHE A 53 1.12 8.45 -9.46
CA PHE A 53 1.94 9.06 -8.42
C PHE A 53 3.14 8.18 -8.03
N ILE A 54 2.93 6.88 -7.86
CA ILE A 54 3.99 5.93 -7.50
C ILE A 54 5.03 5.83 -8.61
N LEU A 55 4.59 5.70 -9.87
CA LEU A 55 5.48 5.55 -11.02
C LEU A 55 6.27 6.82 -11.34
N ASN A 56 5.73 7.99 -11.03
CA ASN A 56 6.36 9.29 -11.28
C ASN A 56 6.88 9.96 -10.00
N ARG A 57 7.13 9.19 -8.93
CA ARG A 57 7.50 9.73 -7.62
C ARG A 57 8.70 10.68 -7.67
N ASP A 58 9.72 10.34 -8.49
CA ASP A 58 10.96 11.11 -8.60
C ASP A 58 10.72 12.43 -9.35
N ALA A 59 9.87 12.40 -10.38
CA ALA A 59 9.46 13.60 -11.12
C ALA A 59 8.58 14.51 -10.26
N VAL A 60 7.66 13.96 -9.46
CA VAL A 60 6.81 14.72 -8.53
C VAL A 60 7.63 15.34 -7.40
N ALA A 61 8.62 14.61 -6.89
CA ALA A 61 9.57 15.10 -5.89
C ALA A 61 10.42 16.27 -6.43
N ALA A 62 10.82 16.22 -7.70
CA ALA A 62 11.61 17.27 -8.34
C ALA A 62 10.86 18.60 -8.52
N ILE A 63 9.52 18.58 -8.54
CA ILE A 63 8.67 19.79 -8.69
C ILE A 63 8.54 20.54 -7.35
N GLY A 64 9.20 20.09 -6.28
CA GLY A 64 9.14 20.73 -4.96
C GLY A 64 7.83 20.46 -4.21
N SER A 65 7.09 19.43 -4.62
CA SER A 65 5.88 19.01 -3.92
C SER A 65 6.24 18.44 -2.54
N PRO A 66 5.53 18.80 -1.45
CA PRO A 66 5.73 18.21 -0.12
C PRO A 66 5.42 16.70 -0.05
N ILE A 67 4.97 16.09 -1.16
CA ILE A 67 4.72 14.65 -1.34
C ILE A 67 6.03 13.84 -1.42
N GLN A 68 7.20 14.47 -1.27
CA GLN A 68 8.54 13.84 -1.31
C GLN A 68 8.71 12.59 -0.42
N SER A 69 7.83 12.35 0.57
CA SER A 69 7.86 11.15 1.41
C SER A 69 6.56 10.34 1.41
N LEU A 70 6.10 9.86 0.25
CA LEU A 70 5.17 8.71 0.24
C LEU A 70 5.89 7.51 0.86
N SER A 71 5.78 7.38 2.18
CA SER A 71 6.31 6.25 2.93
C SER A 71 5.73 4.96 2.36
N GLU A 72 6.52 3.89 2.33
CA GLU A 72 6.05 2.54 1.98
C GLU A 72 4.80 2.15 2.79
N SER A 73 4.68 2.63 4.04
CA SER A 73 3.49 2.43 4.87
C SER A 73 2.24 3.04 4.27
N ASN A 74 2.35 4.24 3.71
CA ASN A 74 1.21 4.97 3.15
C ASN A 74 0.73 4.29 1.88
N ILE A 75 1.67 3.80 1.06
CA ILE A 75 1.37 3.03 -0.15
C ILE A 75 0.62 1.74 0.22
N PHE A 76 1.12 0.99 1.21
CA PHE A 76 0.46 -0.22 1.71
C PHE A 76 -0.98 0.06 2.17
N TRP A 77 -1.18 1.09 3.01
CA TRP A 77 -2.52 1.44 3.48
C TRP A 77 -3.43 1.94 2.36
N ALA A 78 -2.88 2.65 1.38
CA ALA A 78 -3.62 3.06 0.19
C ALA A 78 -4.08 1.83 -0.60
N ASP A 79 -3.22 0.85 -0.84
CA ASP A 79 -3.58 -0.40 -1.51
C ASP A 79 -4.66 -1.19 -0.75
N CYS A 80 -4.54 -1.30 0.58
CA CYS A 80 -5.57 -1.93 1.39
C CYS A 80 -6.91 -1.19 1.28
N LEU A 81 -6.89 0.15 1.38
CA LEU A 81 -8.09 0.97 1.27
C LEU A 81 -8.74 0.82 -0.11
N LEU A 82 -7.94 0.87 -1.18
CA LEU A 82 -8.41 0.70 -2.55
C LEU A 82 -8.96 -0.70 -2.78
N ALA A 83 -8.35 -1.77 -2.26
CA ALA A 83 -8.91 -3.12 -2.34
C ALA A 83 -10.29 -3.19 -1.66
N VAL A 84 -10.43 -2.63 -0.46
CA VAL A 84 -11.73 -2.57 0.25
C VAL A 84 -12.73 -1.73 -0.55
N PHE A 85 -12.29 -0.61 -1.12
CA PHE A 85 -13.16 0.29 -1.87
C PHE A 85 -13.67 -0.34 -3.16
N HIS A 86 -12.83 -1.05 -3.92
CA HIS A 86 -13.26 -1.85 -5.07
C HIS A 86 -14.27 -2.92 -4.67
N LEU A 87 -13.99 -3.67 -3.59
CA LEU A 87 -14.89 -4.70 -3.11
C LEU A 87 -16.25 -4.14 -2.70
N ALA A 88 -16.26 -2.99 -2.01
CA ALA A 88 -17.47 -2.29 -1.59
C ALA A 88 -18.34 -1.82 -2.77
N PHE A 89 -17.77 -1.62 -3.95
CA PHE A 89 -18.50 -1.21 -5.17
C PHE A 89 -18.86 -2.42 -6.06
N LEU A 90 -18.03 -3.46 -6.07
CA LEU A 90 -18.30 -4.72 -6.77
C LEU A 90 -19.52 -5.44 -6.20
N ILE A 91 -19.63 -5.54 -4.87
CA ILE A 91 -20.75 -6.22 -4.21
C ILE A 91 -22.12 -5.64 -4.63
N PRO A 92 -22.40 -4.33 -4.49
CA PRO A 92 -23.67 -3.76 -4.93
C PRO A 92 -23.83 -3.80 -6.45
N SER A 93 -22.74 -3.70 -7.22
CA SER A 93 -22.79 -3.84 -8.68
C SER A 93 -23.34 -5.21 -9.08
N TRP A 94 -22.82 -6.30 -8.51
CA TRP A 94 -23.32 -7.64 -8.76
C TRP A 94 -24.73 -7.86 -8.20
N ALA A 95 -25.03 -7.36 -7.00
CA ALA A 95 -26.36 -7.48 -6.40
C ALA A 95 -27.46 -6.80 -7.24
N LEU A 96 -27.13 -5.71 -7.93
CA LEU A 96 -28.06 -5.00 -8.80
C LEU A 96 -28.12 -5.59 -10.22
N LEU A 97 -27.06 -6.28 -10.66
CA LEU A 97 -27.00 -6.93 -11.97
C LEU A 97 -27.83 -8.20 -12.07
N THR A 98 -28.08 -8.88 -10.94
CA THR A 98 -28.91 -10.12 -10.90
C THR A 98 -30.39 -9.86 -11.15
N GLN A 99 -30.82 -8.60 -11.26
CA GLN A 99 -32.20 -8.26 -11.55
C GLN A 99 -32.48 -8.41 -13.06
N PRO A 100 -33.40 -9.30 -13.48
CA PRO A 100 -33.50 -9.79 -14.86
C PRO A 100 -34.13 -8.81 -15.87
N TRP A 101 -34.31 -7.54 -15.52
CA TRP A 101 -35.18 -6.64 -16.29
C TRP A 101 -34.61 -6.27 -17.67
N HIS A 102 -33.30 -6.41 -17.93
CA HIS A 102 -32.66 -6.07 -19.21
C HIS A 102 -31.40 -6.91 -19.50
N GLU A 103 -31.56 -8.02 -20.22
CA GLU A 103 -30.45 -8.91 -20.63
C GLU A 103 -29.22 -8.22 -21.27
N PRO A 104 -29.34 -7.27 -22.22
CA PRO A 104 -28.16 -6.63 -22.82
C PRO A 104 -27.38 -5.76 -21.81
N LEU A 105 -28.06 -5.21 -20.80
CA LEU A 105 -27.40 -4.43 -19.74
C LEU A 105 -26.65 -5.34 -18.75
N ILE A 106 -27.08 -6.59 -18.57
CA ILE A 106 -26.35 -7.58 -17.76
C ILE A 106 -24.99 -7.87 -18.38
N VAL A 107 -24.93 -8.07 -19.70
CA VAL A 107 -23.67 -8.30 -20.42
C VAL A 107 -22.75 -7.09 -20.29
N LEU A 108 -23.26 -5.89 -20.58
CA LEU A 108 -22.48 -4.65 -20.47
C LEU A 108 -21.97 -4.42 -19.04
N GLY A 109 -22.83 -4.61 -18.04
CA GLY A 109 -22.47 -4.44 -16.63
C GLY A 109 -21.45 -5.47 -16.16
N THR A 110 -21.51 -6.69 -16.68
CA THR A 110 -20.53 -7.74 -16.38
C THR A 110 -19.15 -7.31 -16.87
N TYR A 111 -19.05 -6.85 -18.12
CA TYR A 111 -17.79 -6.33 -18.66
C TYR A 111 -17.29 -5.10 -17.91
N CYS A 112 -18.17 -4.23 -17.41
CA CYS A 112 -17.77 -3.11 -16.54
C CYS A 112 -17.10 -3.62 -15.25
N THR A 113 -17.63 -4.68 -14.63
CA THR A 113 -17.06 -5.22 -13.38
C THR A 113 -15.71 -5.89 -13.56
N VAL A 114 -15.34 -6.32 -14.77
CA VAL A 114 -14.03 -6.94 -15.05
C VAL A 114 -12.87 -5.98 -14.70
N PHE A 115 -12.98 -4.70 -15.04
CA PHE A 115 -11.93 -3.72 -14.72
C PHE A 115 -11.81 -3.49 -13.21
N MET A 116 -12.94 -3.41 -12.50
CA MET A 116 -12.93 -3.32 -11.04
C MET A 116 -12.35 -4.58 -10.38
N MET A 117 -12.64 -5.76 -10.93
CA MET A 117 -12.06 -7.02 -10.46
C MET A 117 -10.55 -7.08 -10.72
N PHE A 118 -10.11 -6.58 -11.87
CA PHE A 118 -8.69 -6.50 -12.22
C PHE A 118 -7.93 -5.64 -11.21
N ASP A 119 -8.35 -4.40 -10.97
CA ASP A 119 -7.71 -3.50 -10.01
C ASP A 119 -7.78 -4.05 -8.58
N LEU A 120 -8.92 -4.64 -8.17
CA LEU A 120 -9.03 -5.36 -6.90
C LEU A 120 -7.94 -6.45 -6.80
N GLY A 121 -7.76 -7.22 -7.88
CA GLY A 121 -6.74 -8.26 -7.98
C GLY A 121 -5.33 -7.70 -7.83
N VAL A 122 -5.03 -6.57 -8.47
CA VAL A 122 -3.71 -5.90 -8.36
C VAL A 122 -3.46 -5.44 -6.92
N HIS A 123 -4.39 -4.73 -6.31
CA HIS A 123 -4.24 -4.24 -4.94
C HIS A 123 -4.10 -5.39 -3.93
N LEU A 124 -4.89 -6.47 -4.08
CA LEU A 124 -4.75 -7.67 -3.24
C LEU A 124 -3.40 -8.35 -3.47
N PHE A 125 -2.95 -8.48 -4.72
CA PHE A 125 -1.66 -9.10 -5.04
C PHE A 125 -0.48 -8.35 -4.40
N ILE A 126 -0.55 -7.01 -4.34
CA ILE A 126 0.49 -6.17 -3.73
C ILE A 126 0.39 -6.17 -2.20
N ALA A 127 -0.81 -5.97 -1.64
CA ALA A 127 -1.00 -5.77 -0.21
C ALA A 127 -1.06 -7.06 0.61
N LEU A 128 -1.63 -8.15 0.06
CA LEU A 128 -1.89 -9.39 0.82
C LEU A 128 -0.61 -10.03 1.39
N PRO A 129 0.50 -10.17 0.65
CA PRO A 129 1.73 -10.73 1.20
C PRO A 129 2.26 -9.94 2.41
N GLN A 130 2.19 -8.61 2.34
CA GLN A 130 2.63 -7.71 3.41
C GLN A 130 1.69 -7.81 4.63
N ALA A 131 0.38 -7.85 4.38
CA ALA A 131 -0.62 -8.02 5.43
C ALA A 131 -0.48 -9.37 6.15
N LEU A 132 -0.25 -10.47 5.41
CA LEU A 132 -0.01 -11.79 6.00
C LEU A 132 1.25 -11.82 6.85
N HIS A 133 2.34 -11.20 6.36
CA HIS A 133 3.58 -11.09 7.14
C HIS A 133 3.37 -10.29 8.44
N LEU A 134 2.59 -9.21 8.41
CA LEU A 134 2.20 -8.44 9.59
C LEU A 134 1.39 -9.26 10.60
N LEU A 135 0.43 -10.05 10.11
CA LEU A 135 -0.41 -10.88 10.97
C LEU A 135 0.40 -12.01 11.63
N ILE A 136 1.26 -12.68 10.86
CA ILE A 136 2.14 -13.74 11.36
C ILE A 136 3.17 -13.16 12.34
N SER A 137 3.83 -12.05 12.02
CA SER A 137 4.84 -11.45 12.90
C SER A 137 4.26 -10.91 14.21
N ARG A 138 3.01 -10.41 14.21
CA ARG A 138 2.29 -10.06 15.45
C ARG A 138 2.06 -11.25 16.38
N SER A 139 2.04 -12.48 15.87
CA SER A 139 1.85 -13.68 16.69
C SER A 139 3.11 -14.10 17.47
N CYS A 140 4.28 -13.51 17.19
CA CYS A 140 5.51 -13.76 17.92
C CYS A 140 5.72 -12.74 19.06
N THR A 141 5.32 -13.10 20.28
CA THR A 141 5.41 -12.27 21.50
C THR A 141 6.81 -12.22 22.13
N CYS A 142 7.87 -12.52 21.36
CA CYS A 142 9.23 -12.58 21.90
C CYS A 142 9.93 -11.20 21.87
N PRO A 143 10.74 -10.82 22.89
CA PRO A 143 11.46 -9.54 22.91
C PRO A 143 12.39 -9.33 21.70
N HIS A 144 13.01 -10.41 21.20
CA HIS A 144 13.89 -10.40 20.02
C HIS A 144 13.13 -10.19 18.69
N CYS A 145 11.83 -10.49 18.67
CA CYS A 145 10.99 -10.39 17.49
C CYS A 145 10.54 -8.93 17.26
N ARG A 146 10.39 -8.13 18.33
CA ARG A 146 10.01 -6.72 18.26
C ARG A 146 11.09 -5.83 17.63
N THR A 147 12.36 -6.12 17.87
CA THR A 147 13.48 -5.36 17.31
C THR A 147 13.63 -5.62 15.81
N VAL A 148 13.50 -6.87 15.37
CA VAL A 148 13.57 -7.27 13.96
C VAL A 148 12.34 -6.81 13.15
N ALA A 149 11.14 -6.84 13.73
CA ALA A 149 9.94 -6.34 13.07
C ALA A 149 10.01 -4.82 12.82
N LYS A 150 10.68 -4.05 13.68
CA LYS A 150 10.82 -2.59 13.52
C LYS A 150 11.80 -2.21 12.41
N THR A 151 12.81 -3.01 12.15
CA THR A 151 13.80 -2.79 11.08
C THR A 151 13.39 -3.41 9.75
N GLY A 152 12.74 -4.57 9.75
CA GLY A 152 12.32 -5.27 8.52
C GLY A 152 11.05 -4.74 7.85
N PHE A 153 10.22 -3.97 8.55
CA PHE A 153 8.90 -3.55 8.05
C PHE A 153 8.94 -2.50 6.92
N PHE A 154 10.03 -1.74 6.81
CA PHE A 154 10.20 -0.69 5.77
C PHE A 154 11.55 -0.75 5.04
N SER A 155 12.33 -1.81 5.27
CA SER A 155 13.70 -1.93 4.77
C SER A 155 13.83 -3.01 3.69
N SER A 156 12.82 -3.16 2.84
CA SER A 156 12.83 -4.16 1.77
C SER A 156 13.08 -3.55 0.38
N THR A 157 13.20 -2.23 0.22
CA THR A 157 13.51 -1.65 -1.10
C THR A 157 14.75 -0.77 -1.21
N VAL A 158 15.50 -0.49 -0.13
CA VAL A 158 16.81 0.17 -0.25
C VAL A 158 17.76 -0.27 0.87
N SER A 159 18.73 -1.11 0.55
CA SER A 159 20.09 -1.08 1.11
C SER A 159 20.99 -2.05 0.32
N GLU A 160 21.09 -1.83 -0.99
CA GLU A 160 22.26 -2.29 -1.74
C GLU A 160 23.34 -1.23 -1.45
N TYR A 161 24.47 -1.66 -0.87
CA TYR A 161 25.58 -0.86 -0.31
C TYR A 161 25.39 -0.32 1.12
N THR A 162 25.67 -1.18 2.11
CA THR A 162 26.36 -0.73 3.32
C THR A 162 27.86 -0.70 2.99
N PRO A 163 28.51 0.47 2.88
CA PRO A 163 29.95 0.49 2.76
C PRO A 163 30.55 0.05 4.10
N LEU A 164 31.41 -0.98 4.07
CA LEU A 164 32.28 -1.33 5.18
C LEU A 164 33.19 -0.13 5.44
N SER A 165 32.90 0.65 6.47
CA SER A 165 33.88 1.52 7.08
C SER A 165 34.81 0.64 7.92
N ASP A 166 35.96 0.32 7.36
CA ASP A 166 37.14 -0.01 8.15
C ASP A 166 37.48 1.26 8.95
N ASP A 167 37.24 1.24 10.26
CA ASP A 167 37.88 2.19 11.19
C ASP A 167 38.24 1.45 12.47
N ASP A 168 39.55 1.39 12.66
CA ASP A 168 40.25 0.74 13.75
C ASP A 168 40.29 1.74 14.92
N GLY A 169 39.79 1.37 16.10
CA GLY A 169 40.01 2.21 17.27
C GLY A 169 39.02 2.03 18.41
N GLU A 170 39.45 1.26 19.41
CA GLU A 170 39.23 1.48 20.84
C GLU A 170 37.89 2.07 21.31
N THR A 171 37.08 1.27 22.02
CA THR A 171 36.61 1.55 23.39
C THR A 171 35.74 0.37 23.85
N GLU A 172 36.25 -0.45 24.77
CA GLU A 172 35.41 -1.38 25.51
C GLU A 172 34.46 -0.59 26.45
N PRO A 173 33.16 -0.93 26.52
CA PRO A 173 32.31 -0.44 27.59
C PRO A 173 32.44 -1.37 28.80
N GLU A 174 33.26 -0.97 29.77
CA GLU A 174 33.25 -1.51 31.12
C GLU A 174 31.89 -1.18 31.78
N ILE A 175 31.08 -2.20 31.97
CA ILE A 175 29.91 -2.19 32.85
C ILE A 175 30.43 -2.57 34.24
N VAL A 176 30.13 -1.77 35.28
CA VAL A 176 29.66 -2.27 36.60
C VAL A 176 29.45 -1.11 37.60
N ALA A 177 28.30 -1.19 38.26
CA ALA A 177 27.93 -0.63 39.57
C ALA A 177 27.70 0.89 39.72
N ARG A 178 26.45 1.25 39.44
CA ARG A 178 25.66 2.20 40.23
C ARG A 178 25.38 1.57 41.60
N ASP A 179 25.68 2.26 42.70
CA ASP A 179 24.83 2.29 43.90
C ASP A 179 25.30 3.29 44.98
N ILE A 180 24.34 4.17 45.31
CA ILE A 180 23.94 4.66 46.64
C ILE A 180 24.67 5.86 47.26
N GLU A 181 23.82 6.86 47.52
CA GLU A 181 23.99 8.12 48.23
C GLU A 181 24.47 7.95 49.67
N GLU A 182 25.30 8.88 50.15
CA GLU A 182 25.16 9.44 51.49
C GLU A 182 25.89 10.80 51.57
N GLY A 183 25.12 11.87 51.77
CA GLY A 183 25.65 13.20 52.02
C GLY A 183 25.95 13.41 53.50
N SER A 184 27.05 14.11 53.81
CA SER A 184 27.12 15.06 54.94
C SER A 184 28.47 15.78 54.97
N GLY A 185 28.42 17.11 55.13
CA GLY A 185 29.31 17.81 56.06
C GLY A 185 30.73 18.17 55.61
N ASN A 186 30.90 19.45 55.23
CA ASN A 186 31.96 20.37 55.69
C ASN A 186 33.05 19.79 56.63
N VAL A 187 34.33 20.08 56.33
CA VAL A 187 35.21 20.99 57.12
C VAL A 187 36.59 21.09 56.45
N ARG A 188 37.09 22.33 56.40
CA ARG A 188 38.46 22.73 56.06
C ARG A 188 39.47 22.24 57.12
N LEU A 189 40.63 21.77 56.68
CA LEU A 189 41.97 22.33 56.95
C LEU A 189 43.04 21.39 56.38
#